data_AF-A0A535H073-F1
#
_entry.id   AF-A0A535H073-F1
#
_cell.length_a   1.000
_cell.length_b   1.000
_cell.length_c   1.000
_cell.angle_alpha   90.00
_cell.angle_beta   90.00
_cell.angle_gamma   90.00
#
_symmetry.space_group_name_H-M   'P 1'
#
loop_
_entity.id
_entity.type
_entity.pdbx_description
1 polymer ?
#
loop_
_entity_poly.entity_id
_entity_poly.type
_entity_poly.pdbx_seq_one_letter_code
_entity_poly.pdbx_strand_id
1 'polypeptide(L)'
;MSWYSIALFVHVVGALLLFALLALEGFTLRTGTGTTAARLNRVLGPISALAILVPGIYMVVVAAGWTGWAAVGLVTYVLIAGIGAYTGISVLRGRMSPRAATISWLVRTGMALGVVFDMTVKPDRLWSVVAVAVGVALALVALPAVRTTRTT
;
A
#
# COMPACT_ATOMS: atom_id res chain seq x y z
N MET A 1 -0.96 5.48 -29.16
CA MET A 1 -1.36 5.06 -27.80
C MET A 1 -2.70 5.68 -27.47
N SER A 2 -3.59 4.96 -26.78
CA SER A 2 -4.88 5.51 -26.31
C SER A 2 -4.73 6.21 -24.95
N TRP A 3 -5.65 7.14 -24.63
CA TRP A 3 -5.71 7.76 -23.29
C TRP A 3 -5.88 6.73 -22.17
N TYR A 4 -6.66 5.67 -22.43
CA TYR A 4 -6.81 4.55 -21.51
C TYR A 4 -5.48 3.83 -21.24
N SER A 5 -4.69 3.56 -22.28
CA SER A 5 -3.38 2.91 -22.14
C SER A 5 -2.38 3.77 -21.35
N ILE A 6 -2.41 5.09 -21.53
CA ILE A 6 -1.57 6.03 -20.78
C ILE A 6 -1.99 6.03 -19.30
N ALA A 7 -3.30 6.11 -19.02
CA ALA A 7 -3.80 6.05 -17.65
C ALA A 7 -3.43 4.73 -16.96
N LEU A 8 -3.63 3.59 -17.64
CA LEU A 8 -3.24 2.28 -17.13
C LEU A 8 -1.74 2.21 -16.84
N PHE A 9 -0.90 2.73 -17.74
CA PHE A 9 0.55 2.79 -17.53
C PHE A 9 0.91 3.59 -16.28
N VAL A 10 0.37 4.81 -16.12
CA VAL A 10 0.62 5.67 -14.95
C VAL A 10 0.13 5.00 -13.67
N HIS A 11 -1.04 4.35 -13.71
CA HIS A 11 -1.59 3.60 -12.57
C HIS A 11 -0.65 2.48 -12.12
N VAL A 12 -0.16 1.68 -13.05
CA VAL A 12 0.76 0.57 -12.77
C VAL A 12 2.10 1.09 -12.25
N VAL A 13 2.67 2.13 -12.88
CA VAL A 13 3.92 2.75 -12.39
C VAL A 13 3.72 3.33 -10.99
N GLY A 14 2.58 3.95 -10.71
CA GLY A 14 2.21 4.42 -9.38
C GLY A 14 2.18 3.27 -8.36
N ALA A 15 1.60 2.12 -8.73
CA ALA A 15 1.55 0.92 -7.91
C ALA A 15 2.95 0.34 -7.64
N LEU A 16 3.79 0.28 -8.66
CA LEU A 16 5.19 -0.15 -8.51
C LEU A 16 5.96 0.78 -7.58
N LEU A 17 5.75 2.10 -7.69
CA LEU A 17 6.34 3.07 -6.78
C LEU A 17 5.85 2.84 -5.33
N LEU A 18 4.56 2.59 -5.11
CA LEU A 18 4.03 2.25 -3.77
C LEU A 18 4.75 1.04 -3.19
N PHE A 19 4.89 -0.04 -3.95
CA PHE A 19 5.60 -1.25 -3.50
C PHE A 19 7.08 -0.99 -3.24
N ALA A 20 7.75 -0.17 -4.06
CA ALA A 20 9.13 0.23 -3.82
C ALA A 20 9.28 1.01 -2.49
N LEU A 21 8.35 1.93 -2.21
CA LEU A 21 8.34 2.69 -0.95
C LEU A 21 8.02 1.80 0.26
N LEU A 22 7.09 0.85 0.13
CA LEU A 22 6.82 -0.15 1.16
C LEU A 22 8.04 -1.04 1.40
N ALA A 23 8.74 -1.48 0.35
CA ALA A 23 9.95 -2.28 0.50
C ALA A 23 11.06 -1.51 1.22
N LEU A 24 11.29 -0.24 0.85
CA LEU A 24 12.28 0.63 1.49
C LEU A 24 11.92 0.91 2.96
N GLU A 25 10.64 1.14 3.26
CA GLU A 25 10.17 1.30 4.64
C GLU A 25 10.45 0.03 5.46
N GLY A 26 10.12 -1.15 4.92
CA GLY A 26 10.42 -2.42 5.57
C GLY A 26 11.92 -2.64 5.82
N PHE A 27 12.77 -2.26 4.87
CA PHE A 27 14.23 -2.33 5.00
C PHE A 27 14.76 -1.38 6.08
N THR A 28 14.36 -0.12 6.05
CA THR A 28 14.82 0.92 6.99
C THR A 28 14.33 0.69 8.42
N LEU A 29 13.15 0.08 8.60
CA LEU A 29 12.66 -0.34 9.92
C LEU A 29 13.55 -1.44 10.55
N ARG A 30 14.15 -2.31 9.73
CA ARG A 30 15.06 -3.38 10.19
C ARG A 30 16.45 -2.84 10.53
N THR A 31 16.96 -1.89 9.75
CA THR A 31 18.27 -1.27 9.96
C THR A 31 18.29 -0.12 10.96
N GLY A 32 17.14 0.21 11.57
CA GLY A 32 17.03 1.31 12.54
C GLY A 32 17.04 2.71 11.92
N THR A 33 17.00 2.82 10.59
CA THR A 33 17.04 4.08 9.83
C THR A 33 15.66 4.56 9.38
N GLY A 34 14.59 4.18 10.10
CA GLY A 34 13.20 4.40 9.69
C GLY A 34 12.82 5.88 9.42
N THR A 35 13.57 6.84 9.97
CA THR A 35 13.39 8.28 9.70
C THR A 35 13.74 8.65 8.26
N THR A 36 14.70 7.97 7.63
CA THR A 36 15.10 8.20 6.23
C THR A 36 13.98 7.83 5.27
N ALA A 37 13.39 6.63 5.43
CA ALA A 37 12.24 6.23 4.62
C ALA A 37 11.03 7.14 4.88
N ALA A 38 10.79 7.56 6.12
CA ALA A 38 9.68 8.47 6.42
C ALA A 38 9.83 9.84 5.74
N ARG A 39 11.06 10.36 5.58
CA ARG A 39 11.32 11.59 4.80
C ARG A 39 11.04 11.39 3.32
N LEU A 40 11.49 10.27 2.75
CA LEU A 40 11.24 9.96 1.33
C LEU A 40 9.74 9.77 1.06
N ASN A 41 9.06 8.99 1.91
CA ASN A 41 7.63 8.72 1.81
C ASN A 41 6.77 9.98 1.97
N ARG A 42 7.28 11.02 2.66
CA ARG A 42 6.57 12.30 2.74
C ARG A 42 6.44 13.01 1.39
N VAL A 43 7.38 12.78 0.47
CA VAL A 43 7.40 13.38 -0.87
C VAL A 43 6.85 12.40 -1.90
N LEU A 44 7.43 11.20 -1.96
CA LEU A 44 7.08 10.19 -2.96
C LEU A 44 5.76 9.47 -2.65
N GLY A 45 5.36 9.42 -1.38
CA GLY A 45 4.09 8.80 -0.96
C GLY A 45 2.88 9.47 -1.61
N PRO A 46 2.69 10.81 -1.50
CA PRO A 46 1.64 11.52 -2.21
C PRO A 46 1.71 11.41 -3.74
N ILE A 47 2.92 11.34 -4.32
CA ILE A 47 3.09 11.20 -5.76
C ILE A 47 2.58 9.82 -6.22
N SER A 48 3.00 8.75 -5.55
CA SER A 48 2.45 7.40 -5.76
C SER A 48 0.95 7.39 -5.48
N ALA A 49 0.51 8.08 -4.42
CA ALA A 49 -0.88 8.22 -4.02
C ALA A 49 -1.77 8.63 -5.22
N LEU A 50 -1.38 9.74 -5.83
CA LEU A 50 -2.08 10.36 -6.96
C LEU A 50 -1.90 9.58 -8.26
N ALA A 51 -0.70 9.04 -8.51
CA ALA A 51 -0.40 8.27 -9.71
C ALA A 51 -1.23 6.97 -9.81
N ILE A 52 -1.70 6.41 -8.70
CA ILE A 52 -2.64 5.28 -8.72
C ILE A 52 -4.09 5.79 -8.74
N LEU A 53 -4.44 6.73 -7.86
CA LEU A 53 -5.83 7.13 -7.64
C LEU A 53 -6.45 7.78 -8.87
N VAL A 54 -5.80 8.81 -9.43
CA VAL A 54 -6.34 9.60 -10.53
C VAL A 54 -6.64 8.74 -11.76
N PRO A 55 -5.67 7.97 -12.30
CA PRO A 55 -5.97 7.10 -13.43
C PRO A 55 -6.87 5.92 -13.07
N GLY A 56 -6.84 5.43 -11.82
CA GLY A 56 -7.75 4.38 -11.35
C GLY A 56 -9.22 4.80 -11.44
N ILE A 57 -9.54 6.00 -10.95
CA ILE A 57 -10.88 6.59 -11.07
C ILE A 57 -11.26 6.81 -12.53
N TYR A 58 -10.34 7.34 -13.34
CA TYR A 58 -10.57 7.51 -14.77
C TYR A 58 -10.96 6.17 -15.45
N MET A 59 -10.19 5.10 -15.22
CA MET A 59 -10.47 3.77 -15.80
C MET A 59 -11.80 3.18 -15.34
N VAL A 60 -12.19 3.42 -14.08
CA VAL A 60 -13.52 3.04 -13.55
C VAL A 60 -14.63 3.79 -14.30
N VAL A 61 -14.48 5.10 -14.49
CA VAL A 61 -15.50 5.94 -15.14
C VAL A 61 -15.65 5.62 -16.62
N VAL A 62 -14.56 5.34 -17.34
CA VAL A 62 -14.61 5.21 -18.81
C VAL A 62 -14.73 3.78 -19.32
N ALA A 63 -14.45 2.75 -18.50
CA ALA A 63 -14.41 1.37 -18.96
C ALA A 63 -14.90 0.34 -17.94
N ALA A 64 -14.29 0.30 -16.75
CA ALA A 64 -14.49 -0.83 -15.82
C ALA A 64 -15.84 -0.79 -15.10
N GLY A 65 -16.40 0.40 -14.85
CA GLY A 65 -17.59 0.59 -14.03
C GLY A 65 -17.34 0.38 -12.53
N TRP A 66 -18.33 0.72 -11.71
CA TRP A 66 -18.28 0.56 -10.25
C TRP A 66 -18.56 -0.88 -9.82
N THR A 67 -17.62 -1.77 -10.11
CA THR A 67 -17.66 -3.18 -9.69
C THR A 67 -17.27 -3.36 -8.22
N GLY A 68 -17.56 -4.54 -7.66
CA GLY A 68 -17.21 -4.88 -6.28
C GLY A 68 -15.72 -4.70 -5.98
N TRP A 69 -14.85 -5.30 -6.80
CA TRP A 69 -13.39 -5.18 -6.67
C TRP A 69 -12.89 -3.74 -6.82
N ALA A 70 -13.47 -2.94 -7.73
CA ALA A 70 -13.04 -1.56 -7.91
C ALA A 70 -13.37 -0.70 -6.68
N ALA A 71 -14.56 -0.89 -6.09
CA ALA A 71 -14.96 -0.19 -4.88
C ALA A 71 -14.09 -0.60 -3.67
N VAL A 72 -13.85 -1.91 -3.48
CA VAL A 72 -13.01 -2.42 -2.38
C VAL A 72 -11.56 -1.97 -2.55
N GLY A 73 -11.03 -2.03 -3.77
CA GLY A 73 -9.69 -1.56 -4.10
C GLY A 73 -9.51 -0.07 -3.80
N LEU A 74 -10.48 0.76 -4.18
CA LEU A 74 -10.46 2.20 -3.88
C LEU A 74 -10.47 2.49 -2.38
N VAL A 75 -11.38 1.87 -1.63
CA VAL A 75 -11.48 2.05 -0.18
C VAL A 75 -10.19 1.60 0.51
N THR A 76 -9.69 0.42 0.16
CA THR A 76 -8.45 -0.14 0.70
C THR A 76 -7.26 0.76 0.38
N TYR A 77 -7.21 1.32 -0.82
CA TYR A 77 -6.17 2.23 -1.22
C TYR A 77 -6.16 3.54 -0.41
N VAL A 78 -7.33 4.12 -0.16
CA VAL A 78 -7.47 5.30 0.72
C VAL A 78 -7.00 4.97 2.14
N LEU A 79 -7.32 3.77 2.65
CA LEU A 79 -6.81 3.31 3.95
C LEU A 79 -5.28 3.19 3.96
N ILE A 80 -4.68 2.59 2.91
CA ILE A 80 -3.22 2.47 2.79
C ILE A 80 -2.58 3.87 2.82
N ALA A 81 -3.10 4.81 2.04
CA ALA A 81 -2.55 6.16 1.96
C ALA A 81 -2.69 6.91 3.30
N GLY A 82 -3.86 6.83 3.95
CA GLY A 82 -4.11 7.47 5.23
C GLY A 82 -3.25 6.89 6.36
N ILE A 83 -3.17 5.57 6.47
CA ILE A 83 -2.32 4.88 7.45
C ILE A 83 -0.84 5.21 7.19
N GLY A 84 -0.41 5.22 5.92
CA GLY A 84 0.96 5.53 5.54
C GLY A 84 1.36 6.96 5.93
N ALA A 85 0.49 7.94 5.66
CA ALA A 85 0.70 9.32 6.07
C ALA A 85 0.78 9.46 7.60
N TYR A 86 -0.15 8.84 8.33
CA TYR A 86 -0.16 8.85 9.79
C TYR A 86 1.10 8.23 10.38
N THR A 87 1.52 7.06 9.89
CA THR A 87 2.74 6.38 10.33
C THR A 87 3.97 7.21 10.02
N GLY A 88 4.11 7.74 8.80
CA GLY A 88 5.22 8.60 8.43
C GLY A 88 5.36 9.83 9.32
N ILE A 89 4.27 10.55 9.58
CA ILE A 89 4.25 11.71 10.48
C ILE A 89 4.62 11.31 11.91
N SER A 90 4.07 10.20 12.40
CA SER A 90 4.28 9.75 13.78
C SER A 90 5.72 9.27 14.02
N VAL A 91 6.33 8.59 13.05
CA VAL A 91 7.74 8.18 13.06
C VAL A 91 8.65 9.42 13.05
N LEU A 92 8.39 10.39 12.17
CA LEU A 92 9.18 11.63 12.10
C LEU A 92 9.11 12.46 13.39
N ARG A 93 7.97 12.39 14.10
CA ARG A 93 7.76 13.08 15.38
C ARG A 93 8.24 12.28 16.60
N GLY A 94 8.80 11.08 16.41
CA GLY A 94 9.22 10.21 17.51
C GLY A 94 8.06 9.69 18.38
N ARG A 95 6.82 9.73 17.88
CA ARG A 95 5.60 9.37 18.62
C ARG A 95 5.16 7.93 18.44
N MET A 96 5.86 7.17 17.61
CA MET A 96 5.50 5.79 17.28
C MET A 96 6.65 4.85 17.62
N SER A 97 6.33 3.78 18.35
CA SER A 97 7.31 2.74 18.64
C SER A 97 7.69 1.99 17.35
N PRO A 98 8.92 1.44 17.25
CA PRO A 98 9.31 0.64 16.10
C PRO A 98 8.36 -0.54 15.85
N ARG A 99 7.83 -1.15 16.92
CA ARG A 99 6.84 -2.24 16.82
C ARG A 99 5.55 -1.78 16.16
N ALA A 100 5.01 -0.63 16.55
CA ALA A 100 3.80 -0.08 15.94
C ALA A 100 4.04 0.27 14.47
N ALA A 101 5.21 0.82 14.13
CA ALA A 101 5.59 1.09 12.75
C ALA A 101 5.69 -0.19 11.90
N THR A 102 6.29 -1.26 12.44
CA THR A 102 6.33 -2.58 11.77
C THR A 102 4.94 -3.17 11.54
N ILE A 103 4.03 -3.07 12.52
CA ILE A 103 2.65 -3.56 12.35
C ILE A 103 1.93 -2.76 11.28
N SER A 104 2.03 -1.42 11.30
CA SER A 104 1.47 -0.55 10.25
C SER A 104 2.00 -0.93 8.87
N TRP A 105 3.30 -1.15 8.75
CA TRP A 105 3.94 -1.56 7.51
C TRP A 105 3.43 -2.93 7.01
N LEU A 106 3.32 -3.92 7.90
CA LEU A 106 2.77 -5.24 7.56
C LEU A 106 1.32 -5.15 7.08
N VAL A 107 0.47 -4.42 7.81
CA VAL A 107 -0.94 -4.24 7.44
C VAL A 107 -1.06 -3.59 6.06
N ARG A 108 -0.32 -2.49 5.80
CA ARG A 108 -0.35 -1.83 4.49
C ARG A 108 0.19 -2.70 3.37
N THR A 109 1.22 -3.48 3.63
CA THR A 109 1.78 -4.42 2.65
C THR A 109 0.76 -5.52 2.32
N GLY A 110 0.12 -6.10 3.33
CA GLY A 110 -0.92 -7.10 3.16
C GLY A 110 -2.14 -6.56 2.41
N MET A 111 -2.59 -5.34 2.74
CA MET A 111 -3.65 -4.65 2.00
C MET A 111 -3.26 -4.43 0.53
N ALA A 112 -2.04 -3.95 0.27
CA ALA A 112 -1.56 -3.70 -1.09
C ALA A 112 -1.52 -5.00 -1.92
N LEU A 113 -1.07 -6.11 -1.34
CA LEU A 113 -1.07 -7.42 -1.99
C LEU A 113 -2.50 -7.93 -2.26
N GLY A 114 -3.42 -7.75 -1.31
CA GLY A 114 -4.84 -8.06 -1.52
C GLY A 114 -5.45 -7.27 -2.67
N VAL A 115 -5.14 -5.98 -2.78
CA VAL A 115 -5.59 -5.14 -3.90
C VAL A 115 -5.01 -5.60 -5.24
N VAL A 116 -3.75 -6.06 -5.28
CA VAL A 116 -3.18 -6.63 -6.51
C VAL A 116 -3.93 -7.90 -6.93
N PHE A 117 -4.30 -8.75 -5.98
CA PHE A 117 -5.15 -9.91 -6.25
C PHE A 117 -6.51 -9.49 -6.82
N ASP A 118 -7.17 -8.52 -6.20
CA ASP A 118 -8.45 -7.96 -6.68
C ASP A 118 -8.36 -7.44 -8.11
N MET A 119 -7.29 -6.73 -8.45
CA MET A 119 -7.08 -6.18 -9.79
C MET A 119 -6.83 -7.27 -10.84
N THR A 120 -6.36 -8.44 -10.41
CA THR A 120 -6.02 -9.57 -11.28
C THR A 120 -7.22 -10.49 -11.50
N VAL A 121 -7.87 -10.91 -10.41
CA VAL A 121 -8.98 -11.89 -10.43
C VAL A 121 -10.32 -11.21 -10.62
N LYS A 122 -10.45 -9.93 -10.26
CA LYS A 122 -11.67 -9.12 -10.37
C LYS A 122 -12.91 -9.78 -9.76
N PRO A 123 -12.83 -10.25 -8.50
CA PRO A 123 -13.94 -10.95 -7.89
C PRO A 123 -15.09 -10.00 -7.54
N ASP A 124 -16.19 -10.55 -7.03
CA ASP A 124 -17.29 -9.74 -6.52
C ASP A 124 -16.92 -9.03 -5.20
N ARG A 125 -17.84 -8.24 -4.65
CA ARG A 125 -17.57 -7.42 -3.46
C ARG A 125 -17.15 -8.26 -2.25
N LEU A 126 -17.82 -9.39 -2.01
CA LEU A 126 -17.56 -10.21 -0.81
C LEU A 126 -16.15 -10.80 -0.89
N TRP A 127 -15.82 -11.42 -2.02
CA TRP A 127 -14.54 -12.07 -2.21
C TRP A 127 -13.38 -11.07 -2.28
N SER A 128 -13.61 -9.84 -2.74
CA SER A 128 -12.60 -8.78 -2.65
C SER A 128 -12.26 -8.39 -1.21
N VAL A 129 -13.28 -8.23 -0.36
CA VAL A 129 -13.04 -7.94 1.07
C VAL A 129 -12.27 -9.09 1.72
N VAL A 130 -12.65 -10.34 1.40
CA VAL A 130 -11.95 -11.53 1.89
C VAL A 130 -10.50 -11.55 1.41
N ALA A 131 -10.23 -11.26 0.14
CA ALA A 131 -8.87 -11.24 -0.41
C ALA A 131 -7.98 -10.22 0.32
N VAL A 132 -8.47 -9.01 0.56
CA VAL A 132 -7.75 -7.99 1.33
C VAL A 132 -7.53 -8.44 2.78
N ALA A 133 -8.55 -8.99 3.43
CA ALA A 133 -8.44 -9.48 4.81
C ALA A 133 -7.41 -10.63 4.93
N VAL A 134 -7.39 -11.56 3.98
CA VAL A 134 -6.41 -12.65 3.90
C VAL A 134 -5.01 -12.08 3.68
N GLY A 135 -4.84 -11.11 2.76
CA GLY A 135 -3.56 -10.45 2.53
C GLY A 135 -3.00 -9.81 3.81
N VAL A 136 -3.85 -9.13 4.59
CA VAL A 136 -3.49 -8.58 5.90
C VAL A 136 -3.12 -9.67 6.89
N ALA A 137 -3.92 -10.73 7.00
CA ALA A 137 -3.66 -11.84 7.92
C ALA A 137 -2.32 -12.52 7.62
N LEU A 138 -2.04 -12.82 6.34
CA LEU A 138 -0.77 -13.41 5.90
C LEU A 138 0.43 -12.51 6.20
N ALA A 139 0.30 -11.18 6.00
CA ALA A 139 1.37 -10.26 6.35
C ALA A 139 1.63 -10.25 7.86
N LEU A 140 0.58 -10.28 8.69
CA LEU A 140 0.73 -10.28 10.15
C LEU A 140 1.38 -11.57 10.69
N VAL A 141 1.22 -12.71 10.01
CA VAL A 141 1.94 -13.96 10.35
C VAL A 141 3.46 -13.78 10.29
N ALA A 142 3.97 -12.87 9.45
CA ALA A 142 5.41 -12.60 9.35
C ALA A 142 5.98 -11.79 10.53
N LEU A 143 5.15 -11.30 11.46
CA LEU A 143 5.57 -10.45 12.58
C LEU A 143 6.70 -11.04 13.44
N PRO A 144 6.73 -12.35 13.79
CA PRO A 144 7.82 -12.94 14.57
C PRO A 144 9.16 -12.92 13.82
N ALA A 145 9.16 -13.19 12.52
CA ALA A 145 10.35 -13.23 11.69
C ALA A 145 11.03 -11.86 11.53
N VAL A 146 10.27 -10.78 11.71
CA VAL A 146 10.80 -9.40 11.70
C VAL A 146 11.49 -9.05 13.04
N ARG A 147 11.30 -9.85 14.11
CA ARG A 147 11.88 -9.60 15.45
C ARG A 147 13.31 -10.14 15.60
N THR A 148 13.64 -11.24 14.92
CA THR A 148 14.91 -11.97 15.10
C THR A 148 16.12 -11.29 14.47
N THR A 149 15.94 -10.27 13.62
CA THR A 149 17.05 -9.55 12.97
C THR A 149 17.67 -8.43 13.81
N ARG A 150 17.35 -8.32 15.10
CA ARG A 150 17.84 -7.24 16.01
C ARG A 150 18.90 -7.69 17.02
N THR A 151 19.39 -8.93 16.96
CA THR A 151 20.24 -9.54 18.01
C THR A 151 21.63 -9.95 17.54
N THR A 152 22.24 -9.20 16.62
CA THR A 152 23.66 -9.39 16.24
C THR A 152 24.37 -8.05 16.22
#